data_AF-A0A2L0B7Z7-F1
#
_entry.id   AF-A0A2L0B7Z7-F1
#
_cell.length_a   1.000
_cell.length_b   1.000
_cell.length_c   1.000
_cell.angle_alpha   90.00
_cell.angle_beta   90.00
_cell.angle_gamma   90.00
#
_symmetry.space_group_name_H-M   'P 1'
#
loop_
_entity.id
_entity.type
_entity.pdbx_description
1 polymer ?
#
loop_
_entity_poly.entity_id
_entity_poly.type
_entity_poly.pdbx_seq_one_letter_code
_entity_poly.pdbx_strand_id
1 'polypeptide(L)'
;SKVNFCANKPCQNGGICQMALEGHKCICQDGFQGQNCDSKVNFCANKPCQNGGICQMALEGHKCICQDGFTGKNCEYSGYDCDSDPCQNGGTCRLADEGGYVCDCPIGTSGNNCEIDSLDECKPKPCKHPQAICQDKLGDYVCYCPPKHTGKNCEIYDKNFLGGIGQPVATRKDIPNYYIKDLEIQRQQCAKNNCPAKRGNFRCDEECNTYACEFDGNDCSLGINPWANCTAPKCWEVFMDGVCNKECNNPQCLFDGRDCEKTLQPCNPVYDAYCQKHYANGLCDYGCNNAEC
;
A
#
# COMPACT_ATOMS: atom_id res chain seq x y z
N SER A 1 8.35 -53.96 -5.98
CA SER A 1 7.34 -53.52 -5.01
C SER A 1 7.54 -52.05 -4.70
N LYS A 2 6.49 -51.22 -4.74
CA LYS A 2 6.56 -49.80 -4.36
C LYS A 2 6.50 -49.72 -2.83
N VAL A 3 7.54 -49.21 -2.18
CA VAL A 3 7.57 -49.02 -0.71
C VAL A 3 6.56 -47.94 -0.36
N ASN A 4 5.68 -48.18 0.63
CA ASN A 4 4.75 -47.17 1.15
C ASN A 4 5.34 -46.51 2.39
N PHE A 5 5.95 -45.34 2.21
CA PHE A 5 6.58 -44.58 3.29
C PHE A 5 5.59 -44.00 4.30
N CYS A 6 4.30 -43.90 3.96
CA CYS A 6 3.25 -43.46 4.88
C CYS A 6 2.67 -44.57 5.77
N ALA A 7 3.06 -45.85 5.55
CA ALA A 7 2.51 -46.98 6.28
C ALA A 7 2.71 -46.89 7.81
N ASN A 8 3.83 -46.29 8.25
CA ASN A 8 4.18 -46.15 9.66
C ASN A 8 3.68 -44.84 10.29
N LYS A 9 2.84 -44.06 9.59
CA LYS A 9 2.31 -42.76 10.08
C LYS A 9 3.42 -41.84 10.63
N PRO A 10 4.43 -41.48 9.81
CA PRO A 10 5.58 -40.71 10.27
C PRO A 10 5.23 -39.27 10.73
N CYS A 11 4.09 -38.71 10.28
CA CYS A 11 3.67 -37.36 10.62
C CYS A 11 2.98 -37.28 11.99
N GLN A 12 3.46 -36.39 12.86
CA GLN A 12 2.94 -36.12 14.20
C GLN A 12 1.95 -34.95 14.20
N ASN A 13 1.33 -34.69 15.36
CA ASN A 13 0.48 -33.53 15.63
C ASN A 13 -0.64 -33.28 14.58
N GLY A 14 -1.23 -34.38 14.08
CA GLY A 14 -2.32 -34.32 13.09
C GLY A 14 -1.87 -34.02 11.66
N GLY A 15 -0.57 -34.08 11.37
CA GLY A 15 -0.03 -33.90 10.02
C GLY A 15 -0.51 -34.98 9.05
N ILE A 16 -0.72 -34.59 7.79
CA ILE A 16 -1.19 -35.47 6.71
C ILE A 16 0.02 -36.01 5.94
N CYS A 17 0.17 -37.33 5.88
CA CYS A 17 1.24 -37.97 5.13
C CYS A 17 0.92 -38.08 3.64
N GLN A 18 1.84 -37.65 2.78
CA GLN A 18 1.79 -37.83 1.33
C GLN A 18 3.01 -38.61 0.84
N MET A 19 2.77 -39.48 -0.15
CA MET A 19 3.83 -40.23 -0.82
C MET A 19 4.62 -39.30 -1.75
N ALA A 20 5.95 -39.33 -1.67
CA ALA A 20 6.87 -38.57 -2.53
C ALA A 20 7.76 -39.48 -3.37
N LEU A 21 8.45 -38.92 -4.36
CA LEU A 21 9.39 -39.66 -5.24
C LEU A 21 10.54 -40.29 -4.44
N GLU A 22 11.02 -39.60 -3.41
CA GLU A 22 12.07 -40.05 -2.49
C GLU A 22 11.56 -40.07 -1.03
N GLY A 23 10.53 -40.87 -0.74
CA GLY A 23 10.07 -41.09 0.64
C GLY A 23 8.64 -40.60 0.92
N HIS A 24 8.47 -39.86 2.01
CA HIS A 24 7.21 -39.23 2.42
C HIS A 24 7.37 -37.72 2.62
N LYS A 25 6.28 -36.97 2.44
CA LYS A 25 6.13 -35.55 2.77
C LYS A 25 5.02 -35.41 3.79
N CYS A 26 5.27 -34.74 4.91
CA CYS A 26 4.24 -34.41 5.89
C CYS A 26 3.71 -33.01 5.65
N ILE A 27 2.39 -32.88 5.51
CA ILE A 27 1.70 -31.59 5.55
C ILE A 27 1.30 -31.33 6.99
N CYS A 28 1.95 -30.36 7.62
CA CYS A 28 1.71 -30.04 9.02
C CYS A 28 0.42 -29.23 9.20
N GLN A 29 -0.20 -29.42 10.37
CA GLN A 29 -1.28 -28.56 10.83
C GLN A 29 -0.72 -27.22 11.29
N ASP A 30 -1.57 -26.20 11.33
CA ASP A 30 -1.18 -24.85 11.74
C ASP A 30 -0.50 -24.86 13.12
N GLY A 31 0.62 -24.15 13.23
CA GLY A 31 1.45 -24.08 14.44
C GLY A 31 2.48 -25.20 14.60
N PHE A 32 2.60 -26.14 13.66
CA PHE A 32 3.61 -27.21 13.66
C PHE A 32 4.51 -27.18 12.42
N GLN A 33 5.78 -27.57 12.59
CA GLN A 33 6.81 -27.62 11.57
C GLN A 33 7.75 -28.81 11.76
N GLY A 34 8.71 -28.96 10.85
CA GLY A 34 9.67 -30.06 10.81
C GLY A 34 9.24 -31.17 9.86
N GLN A 35 10.18 -32.03 9.47
CA GLN A 35 9.97 -33.11 8.49
C GLN A 35 8.78 -34.02 8.85
N ASN A 36 8.55 -34.21 10.15
CA ASN A 36 7.51 -35.06 10.70
C ASN A 36 6.47 -34.28 11.51
N CYS A 37 6.41 -32.94 11.37
CA CYS A 37 5.49 -32.08 12.13
C CYS A 37 5.62 -32.21 13.66
N ASP A 38 6.83 -32.51 14.13
CA ASP A 38 7.17 -32.82 15.53
C ASP A 38 7.56 -31.58 16.35
N SER A 39 7.77 -30.44 15.69
CA SER A 39 8.17 -29.18 16.32
C SER A 39 7.05 -28.14 16.24
N LYS A 40 6.92 -27.28 17.26
CA LYS A 40 6.06 -26.09 17.17
C LYS A 40 6.75 -25.01 16.34
N VAL A 41 5.98 -24.28 15.53
CA VAL A 41 6.49 -23.09 14.85
C VAL A 41 6.85 -22.04 15.89
N ASN A 42 8.04 -21.45 15.78
CA ASN A 42 8.46 -20.30 16.59
C ASN A 42 8.46 -19.04 15.73
N PHE A 43 7.33 -18.33 15.72
CA PHE A 43 7.15 -17.10 14.94
C PHE A 43 8.06 -15.94 15.39
N CYS A 44 8.66 -16.02 16.59
CA CYS A 44 9.62 -15.03 17.07
C CYS A 44 11.08 -15.34 16.72
N ALA A 45 11.39 -16.50 16.12
CA ALA A 45 12.77 -16.93 15.86
C ALA A 45 13.57 -15.92 15.01
N ASN A 46 12.90 -15.28 14.05
CA ASN A 46 13.51 -14.32 13.12
C ASN A 46 13.41 -12.86 13.59
N LYS A 47 13.06 -12.62 14.87
CA LYS A 47 12.94 -11.28 15.45
C LYS A 47 12.09 -10.33 14.58
N PRO A 48 10.82 -10.68 14.29
CA PRO A 48 10.00 -9.92 13.34
C PRO A 48 9.66 -8.49 13.82
N CYS A 49 9.74 -8.22 15.13
CA CYS A 49 9.49 -6.90 15.69
C CYS A 49 10.70 -5.98 15.50
N GLN A 50 10.49 -4.88 14.78
CA GLN A 50 11.46 -3.83 14.52
C GLN A 50 11.52 -2.85 15.70
N ASN A 51 12.48 -1.91 15.65
CA ASN A 51 12.57 -0.77 16.55
C ASN A 51 12.51 -1.12 18.06
N GLY A 52 13.12 -2.24 18.43
CA GLY A 52 13.18 -2.69 19.82
C GLY A 52 11.86 -3.25 20.38
N GLY A 53 10.89 -3.56 19.51
CA GLY A 53 9.64 -4.21 19.90
C GLY A 53 9.85 -5.61 20.50
N ILE A 54 9.02 -5.98 21.47
CA ILE A 54 9.07 -7.27 22.15
C ILE A 54 8.15 -8.26 21.43
N CYS A 55 8.72 -9.37 20.94
CA CYS A 55 7.96 -10.42 20.27
C CYS A 55 7.32 -11.39 21.27
N GLN A 56 6.02 -11.66 21.10
CA GLN A 56 5.28 -12.69 21.83
C GLN A 56 4.70 -13.72 20.86
N MET A 57 4.82 -14.99 21.23
CA MET A 57 4.22 -16.11 20.50
C MET A 57 2.68 -16.07 20.62
N ALA A 58 1.97 -16.22 19.50
CA ALA A 58 0.52 -16.32 19.44
C ALA A 58 0.09 -17.62 18.74
N LEU A 59 -1.19 -17.98 18.84
CA LEU A 59 -1.74 -19.21 18.23
C LEU A 59 -1.64 -19.18 16.69
N GLU A 60 -1.81 -18.00 16.10
CA GLU A 60 -1.79 -17.75 14.65
C GLU A 60 -0.66 -16.77 14.26
N GLY A 61 0.55 -16.96 14.80
CA GLY A 61 1.71 -16.15 14.45
C GLY A 61 2.43 -15.53 15.64
N HIS A 62 2.81 -14.26 15.50
CA HIS A 62 3.41 -13.46 16.57
C HIS A 62 2.64 -12.17 16.82
N LYS A 63 2.85 -11.60 18.01
CA LYS A 63 2.40 -10.26 18.38
C LYS A 63 3.61 -9.44 18.81
N CYS A 64 3.77 -8.25 18.23
CA CYS A 64 4.77 -7.30 18.68
C CYS A 64 4.17 -6.33 19.70
N ILE A 65 4.87 -6.14 20.80
CA ILE A 65 4.63 -5.03 21.73
C ILE A 65 5.64 -3.95 21.38
N CYS A 66 5.16 -2.84 20.83
CA CYS A 66 6.02 -1.75 20.39
C CYS A 66 6.48 -0.89 21.55
N GLN A 67 7.69 -0.34 21.42
CA GLN A 67 8.20 0.69 22.32
C GLN A 67 7.44 2.01 22.09
N ASP A 68 7.49 2.91 23.07
CA ASP A 68 6.86 4.22 22.97
C ASP A 68 7.32 4.96 21.70
N GLY A 69 6.36 5.50 20.95
CA GLY A 69 6.64 6.18 19.69
C GLY A 69 6.81 5.26 18.48
N PHE A 70 6.50 3.96 18.57
CA PHE A 70 6.45 3.06 17.41
C PHE A 70 5.10 2.35 17.30
N THR A 71 4.64 2.12 16.07
CA THR A 71 3.35 1.49 15.74
C THR A 71 3.50 0.56 14.53
N GLY A 72 2.42 -0.12 14.14
CA GLY A 72 2.43 -1.13 13.09
C GLY A 72 2.45 -2.57 13.63
N LYS A 73 2.22 -3.55 12.75
CA LYS A 73 2.11 -4.96 13.13
C LYS A 73 3.44 -5.49 13.70
N ASN A 74 4.54 -4.95 13.19
CA ASN A 74 5.91 -5.29 13.51
C ASN A 74 6.68 -4.10 14.10
N CYS A 75 6.00 -3.05 14.57
CA CYS A 75 6.63 -1.82 15.07
C CYS A 75 7.48 -1.09 14.02
N GLU A 76 7.14 -1.24 12.75
CA GLU A 76 7.85 -0.71 11.58
C GLU A 76 7.67 0.81 11.41
N TYR A 77 6.61 1.39 11.99
CA TYR A 77 6.34 2.82 11.89
C TYR A 77 6.84 3.55 13.13
N SER A 78 7.61 4.62 12.95
CA SER A 78 7.92 5.57 14.02
C SER A 78 6.86 6.68 14.03
N GLY A 79 6.16 6.82 15.15
CA GLY A 79 5.09 7.77 15.41
C GLY A 79 5.58 9.19 15.67
N TYR A 80 6.33 9.74 14.71
CA TYR A 80 6.68 11.16 14.68
C TYR A 80 6.56 11.79 13.28
N ASP A 81 6.28 11.08 12.19
CA ASP A 81 6.32 11.69 10.85
C ASP A 81 4.99 11.57 10.06
N CYS A 82 4.90 12.36 8.98
CA CYS A 82 3.72 12.43 8.12
C CYS A 82 3.48 11.18 7.26
N ASP A 83 4.45 10.26 7.16
CA ASP A 83 4.33 9.02 6.37
C ASP A 83 3.20 8.09 6.87
N SER A 84 2.72 8.31 8.09
CA SER A 84 1.60 7.57 8.69
C SER A 84 0.22 8.23 8.47
N ASP A 85 0.16 9.31 7.69
CA ASP A 85 -1.04 10.15 7.46
C ASP A 85 -1.87 10.41 8.74
N PRO A 86 -1.26 10.98 9.80
CA PRO A 86 -1.91 11.07 11.11
C PRO A 86 -3.06 12.09 11.16
N CYS A 87 -3.15 13.02 10.20
CA CYS A 87 -4.14 14.09 10.20
C CYS A 87 -5.47 13.65 9.57
N GLN A 88 -6.56 13.76 10.33
CA GLN A 88 -7.91 13.33 9.92
C GLN A 88 -8.67 14.48 9.25
N ASN A 89 -9.82 14.15 8.63
CA ASN A 89 -10.80 15.11 8.10
C ASN A 89 -10.24 16.15 7.12
N GLY A 90 -9.22 15.77 6.34
CA GLY A 90 -8.58 16.67 5.37
C GLY A 90 -7.55 17.63 5.99
N GLY A 91 -7.12 17.37 7.23
CA GLY A 91 -5.96 18.03 7.84
C GLY A 91 -4.70 17.85 7.02
N THR A 92 -3.89 18.90 6.92
CA THR A 92 -2.59 18.84 6.24
C THR A 92 -1.51 18.50 7.25
N CYS A 93 -0.77 17.42 7.01
CA CYS A 93 0.36 17.05 7.85
C CYS A 93 1.61 17.83 7.46
N ARG A 94 2.33 18.37 8.43
CA ARG A 94 3.67 18.93 8.26
C ARG A 94 4.62 18.44 9.35
N LEU A 95 5.89 18.31 9.01
CA LEU A 95 6.93 17.95 9.97
C LEU A 95 7.15 19.11 10.96
N ALA A 96 7.38 18.79 12.22
CA ALA A 96 7.70 19.73 13.28
C ALA A 96 9.21 20.00 13.36
N ASP A 97 9.59 21.23 13.70
CA ASP A 97 11.00 21.66 13.73
C ASP A 97 11.86 20.91 14.77
N GLU A 98 11.25 20.36 15.82
CA GLU A 98 11.91 19.60 16.90
C GLU A 98 11.78 18.07 16.73
N GLY A 99 11.29 17.61 15.56
CA GLY A 99 10.87 16.23 15.32
C GLY A 99 9.42 16.00 15.74
N GLY A 100 8.69 15.14 15.02
CA GLY A 100 7.24 15.04 15.17
C GLY A 100 6.49 15.60 13.95
N TYR A 101 5.17 15.55 14.03
CA TYR A 101 4.27 16.14 13.05
C TYR A 101 3.34 17.14 13.72
N VAL A 102 2.82 18.06 12.92
CA VAL A 102 1.72 18.95 13.28
C VAL A 102 0.66 18.83 12.20
N CYS A 103 -0.60 18.74 12.62
CA CYS A 103 -1.74 18.81 11.74
C CYS A 103 -2.26 20.24 11.65
N ASP A 104 -2.23 20.81 10.44
CA ASP A 104 -2.94 22.04 10.14
C ASP A 104 -4.40 21.70 9.85
N CYS A 105 -5.25 21.93 10.84
CA CYS A 105 -6.64 21.51 10.80
C CYS A 105 -7.52 22.46 9.97
N PRO A 106 -8.39 21.90 9.08
CA PRO A 106 -9.35 22.69 8.33
C PRO A 106 -10.38 23.34 9.27
N ILE A 107 -10.97 24.43 8.79
CA ILE A 107 -11.99 25.19 9.51
C ILE A 107 -13.10 24.23 9.99
N GLY A 108 -13.47 24.36 11.26
CA GLY A 108 -14.48 23.51 11.90
C GLY A 108 -13.90 22.31 12.65
N THR A 109 -12.64 21.95 12.42
CA THR A 109 -11.96 20.87 13.14
C THR A 109 -10.83 21.37 14.04
N SER A 110 -10.53 20.62 15.10
CA SER A 110 -9.46 20.90 16.06
C SER A 110 -8.94 19.60 16.69
N GLY A 111 -7.99 19.69 17.63
CA GLY A 111 -7.30 18.53 18.20
C GLY A 111 -5.95 18.28 17.55
N ASN A 112 -5.22 17.27 18.04
CA ASN A 112 -3.86 17.00 17.56
C ASN A 112 -3.85 16.37 16.15
N ASN A 113 -4.95 15.69 15.80
CA ASN A 113 -5.15 14.96 14.57
C ASN A 113 -6.39 15.48 13.82
N CYS A 114 -6.91 16.66 14.17
CA CYS A 114 -8.14 17.23 13.60
C CYS A 114 -9.40 16.38 13.84
N GLU A 115 -9.43 15.66 14.96
CA GLU A 115 -10.46 14.71 15.37
C GLU A 115 -11.63 15.35 16.16
N ILE A 116 -11.45 16.58 16.63
CA ILE A 116 -12.42 17.28 17.49
C ILE A 116 -13.24 18.25 16.65
N ASP A 117 -14.56 18.12 16.75
CA ASP A 117 -15.50 19.06 16.14
C ASP A 117 -15.56 20.35 16.95
N SER A 118 -15.23 21.46 16.30
CA SER A 118 -15.11 22.78 16.94
C SER A 118 -16.14 23.78 16.45
N LEU A 119 -16.92 23.44 15.42
CA LEU A 119 -17.90 24.33 14.82
C LEU A 119 -19.16 23.54 14.48
N ASP A 120 -20.30 24.04 14.95
CA ASP A 120 -21.61 23.52 14.51
C ASP A 120 -22.01 24.26 13.24
N GLU A 121 -21.82 23.63 12.07
CA GLU A 121 -22.13 24.22 10.77
C GLU A 121 -23.64 24.29 10.49
N CYS A 122 -24.48 23.69 11.34
CA CYS A 122 -25.94 23.82 11.24
C CYS A 122 -26.49 25.12 11.83
N LYS A 123 -25.77 25.78 12.74
CA LYS A 123 -26.16 27.09 13.32
C LYS A 123 -26.52 28.18 12.29
N PRO A 124 -25.76 28.42 11.21
CA PRO A 124 -26.12 29.41 10.20
C PRO A 124 -27.33 29.02 9.32
N LYS A 125 -27.97 27.86 9.59
CA LYS A 125 -29.09 27.31 8.83
C LYS A 125 -28.76 27.18 7.34
N PRO A 126 -27.76 26.35 6.98
CA PRO A 126 -27.29 26.26 5.60
C PRO A 126 -28.33 25.65 4.64
N CYS A 127 -29.13 24.68 5.10
CA CYS A 127 -30.16 24.03 4.30
C CYS A 127 -31.27 25.01 3.90
N LYS A 128 -31.47 25.17 2.59
CA LYS A 128 -32.33 26.20 1.99
C LYS A 128 -33.81 25.84 1.97
N HIS A 129 -34.15 24.56 2.08
CA HIS A 129 -35.54 24.13 2.08
C HIS A 129 -36.10 24.06 3.53
N PRO A 130 -37.31 24.59 3.81
CA PRO A 130 -37.88 24.63 5.18
C PRO A 130 -38.07 23.26 5.84
N GLN A 131 -38.30 22.22 5.04
CA GLN A 131 -38.47 20.83 5.50
C GLN A 131 -37.14 20.06 5.55
N ALA A 132 -36.02 20.67 5.18
CA ALA A 132 -34.73 20.01 5.24
C ALA A 132 -34.22 19.97 6.69
N ILE A 133 -33.67 18.82 7.08
CA ILE A 133 -33.07 18.65 8.41
C ILE A 133 -31.56 18.80 8.25
N CYS A 134 -30.95 19.71 9.00
CA CYS A 134 -29.50 19.83 9.09
C CYS A 134 -28.97 18.88 10.16
N GLN A 135 -27.93 18.12 9.83
CA GLN A 135 -27.17 17.35 10.80
C GLN A 135 -25.70 17.76 10.74
N ASP A 136 -25.20 18.18 11.89
CA ASP A 136 -23.82 18.54 12.13
C ASP A 136 -22.89 17.33 11.99
N LYS A 137 -21.70 17.54 11.43
CA LYS A 137 -20.65 16.53 11.27
C LYS A 137 -19.31 17.18 11.56
N LEU A 138 -18.32 16.34 11.82
CA LEU A 138 -16.96 16.78 12.08
C LEU A 138 -16.39 17.58 10.89
N GLY A 139 -16.34 18.91 11.02
CA GLY A 139 -15.84 19.84 10.00
C GLY A 139 -16.72 20.03 8.76
N ASP A 140 -17.97 19.54 8.78
CA ASP A 140 -18.94 19.73 7.69
C ASP A 140 -20.37 19.51 8.20
N TYR A 141 -21.37 19.66 7.35
CA TYR A 141 -22.75 19.30 7.67
C TYR A 141 -23.42 18.57 6.53
N VAL A 142 -24.52 17.89 6.88
CA VAL A 142 -25.39 17.22 5.92
C VAL A 142 -26.79 17.79 6.00
N CYS A 143 -27.34 18.17 4.85
CA CYS A 143 -28.77 18.47 4.71
C CYS A 143 -29.53 17.24 4.24
N TYR A 144 -30.53 16.80 4.99
CA TYR A 144 -31.51 15.80 4.55
C TYR A 144 -32.62 16.51 3.81
N CYS A 145 -32.58 16.42 2.48
CA CYS A 145 -33.48 17.11 1.59
C CYS A 145 -34.80 16.33 1.39
N PRO A 146 -35.94 17.04 1.31
CA PRO A 146 -37.22 16.42 1.00
C PRO A 146 -37.30 15.98 -0.47
N PRO A 147 -38.33 15.19 -0.84
CA PRO A 147 -38.59 14.86 -2.22
C PRO A 147 -38.63 16.11 -3.10
N LYS A 148 -38.08 15.96 -4.30
CA LYS A 148 -37.95 16.98 -5.34
C LYS A 148 -36.93 18.09 -5.08
N HIS A 149 -36.20 18.05 -3.98
CA HIS A 149 -35.15 19.02 -3.66
C HIS A 149 -33.82 18.33 -3.39
N THR A 150 -32.75 18.76 -4.06
CA THR A 150 -31.40 18.19 -4.00
C THR A 150 -30.34 19.32 -3.96
N GLY A 151 -29.05 18.99 -4.06
CA GLY A 151 -27.94 19.91 -3.80
C GLY A 151 -27.44 19.82 -2.36
N LYS A 152 -26.20 20.26 -2.09
CA LYS A 152 -25.59 20.19 -0.74
C LYS A 152 -26.49 20.87 0.30
N ASN A 153 -27.22 21.90 -0.10
CA ASN A 153 -28.11 22.68 0.75
C ASN A 153 -29.59 22.55 0.39
N CYS A 154 -30.00 21.54 -0.40
CA CYS A 154 -31.38 21.36 -0.87
C CYS A 154 -31.92 22.53 -1.71
N GLU A 155 -31.03 23.26 -2.38
CA GLU A 155 -31.30 24.46 -3.17
C GLU A 155 -31.74 24.19 -4.61
N ILE A 156 -31.62 22.94 -5.07
CA ILE A 156 -31.86 22.54 -6.45
C ILE A 156 -33.18 21.76 -6.52
N TYR A 157 -34.07 22.15 -7.42
CA TYR A 157 -35.31 21.41 -7.69
C TYR A 157 -35.07 20.32 -8.73
N ASP A 158 -35.29 19.05 -8.37
CA ASP A 158 -35.25 17.90 -9.27
C ASP A 158 -36.52 17.05 -9.07
N LYS A 159 -37.46 17.13 -10.00
CA LYS A 159 -38.75 16.42 -9.94
C LYS A 159 -38.65 14.90 -9.72
N ASN A 160 -37.52 14.28 -10.05
CA ASN A 160 -37.29 12.84 -9.92
C ASN A 160 -36.59 12.45 -8.62
N PHE A 161 -36.08 13.41 -7.86
CA PHE A 161 -35.39 13.14 -6.59
C PHE A 161 -36.40 12.72 -5.52
N LEU A 162 -36.17 11.55 -4.92
CA LEU A 162 -37.08 10.96 -3.93
C LEU A 162 -36.89 11.51 -2.51
N GLY A 163 -35.91 12.39 -2.30
CA GLY A 163 -35.48 12.82 -0.97
C GLY A 163 -34.27 12.04 -0.49
N GLY A 164 -33.55 12.58 0.49
CA GLY A 164 -32.34 11.96 1.05
C GLY A 164 -31.23 12.97 1.31
N ILE A 165 -30.01 12.47 1.44
CA ILE A 165 -28.83 13.31 1.70
C ILE A 165 -28.56 14.23 0.50
N GLY A 166 -28.53 15.53 0.75
CA GLY A 166 -28.13 16.55 -0.21
C GLY A 166 -26.65 16.39 -0.54
N GLN A 167 -26.35 16.08 -1.80
CA GLN A 167 -24.98 16.00 -2.28
C GLN A 167 -24.65 17.25 -3.09
N PRO A 168 -23.38 17.74 -3.05
CA PRO A 168 -22.96 18.79 -3.95
C PRO A 168 -23.24 18.33 -5.38
N VAL A 169 -24.03 19.12 -6.12
CA VAL A 169 -24.21 18.88 -7.54
C VAL A 169 -22.88 19.24 -8.18
N ALA A 170 -22.09 18.20 -8.41
CA ALA A 170 -21.14 18.12 -9.49
C ALA A 170 -21.80 18.73 -10.73
N THR A 171 -21.54 20.01 -11.02
CA THR A 171 -22.14 20.68 -12.18
C THR A 171 -21.72 19.86 -13.40
N ARG A 172 -22.68 19.18 -14.04
CA ARG A 172 -22.44 18.42 -15.28
C ARG A 172 -21.89 19.29 -16.42
N LYS A 173 -21.80 20.61 -16.24
CA LYS A 173 -21.15 21.53 -17.17
C LYS A 173 -19.66 21.74 -16.92
N ASP A 174 -19.14 21.44 -15.73
CA ASP A 174 -17.74 21.73 -15.38
C ASP A 174 -16.87 20.48 -15.17
N ILE A 175 -17.48 19.29 -15.10
CA ILE A 175 -16.75 18.05 -14.78
C ILE A 175 -16.16 17.31 -15.98
N PRO A 176 -16.62 17.51 -17.23
CA PRO A 176 -15.86 17.06 -18.39
C PRO A 176 -14.89 18.12 -18.93
N ASN A 177 -15.24 19.41 -18.89
CA ASN A 177 -14.61 20.38 -19.80
C ASN A 177 -13.29 20.97 -19.27
N TYR A 178 -13.09 21.09 -17.96
CA TYR A 178 -11.79 21.56 -17.44
C TYR A 178 -10.70 20.52 -17.66
N TYR A 179 -10.97 19.26 -17.27
CA TYR A 179 -10.03 18.14 -17.44
C TYR A 179 -9.77 17.84 -18.91
N ILE A 180 -10.78 17.87 -19.78
CA ILE A 180 -10.60 17.65 -21.23
C ILE A 180 -9.80 18.79 -21.87
N LYS A 181 -10.04 20.06 -21.48
CA LYS A 181 -9.31 21.21 -22.02
C LYS A 181 -7.86 21.24 -21.54
N ASP A 182 -7.61 20.88 -20.29
CA ASP A 182 -6.26 20.72 -19.74
C ASP A 182 -5.52 19.55 -20.43
N LEU A 183 -6.18 18.41 -20.61
CA LEU A 183 -5.63 17.25 -21.31
C LEU A 183 -5.31 17.56 -22.78
N GLU A 184 -6.14 18.37 -23.45
CA GLU A 184 -5.90 18.79 -24.84
C GLU A 184 -4.69 19.73 -24.96
N ILE A 185 -4.53 20.66 -24.01
CA ILE A 185 -3.34 21.53 -23.92
C ILE A 185 -2.09 20.70 -23.67
N GLN A 186 -2.15 19.75 -22.72
CA GLN A 186 -1.04 18.86 -22.42
C GLN A 186 -0.67 17.98 -23.63
N ARG A 187 -1.65 17.45 -24.37
CA ARG A 187 -1.41 16.70 -25.63
C ARG A 187 -0.69 17.53 -26.69
N GLN A 188 -1.06 18.80 -26.84
CA GLN A 188 -0.36 19.73 -27.74
C GLN A 188 1.09 19.97 -27.30
N GLN A 189 1.32 20.05 -25.98
CA GLN A 189 2.67 20.13 -25.39
C GLN A 189 3.48 18.86 -25.63
N CYS A 190 2.89 17.67 -25.48
CA CYS A 190 3.54 16.39 -25.80
C CYS A 190 4.01 16.35 -27.27
N ALA A 191 3.16 16.82 -28.19
CA ALA A 191 3.50 16.89 -29.61
C ALA A 191 4.65 17.88 -29.88
N LYS A 192 4.64 19.05 -29.22
CA LYS A 192 5.70 20.05 -29.34
C LYS A 192 7.04 19.54 -28.78
N ASN A 193 7.01 18.78 -27.69
CA ASN A 193 8.18 18.21 -27.04
C ASN A 193 8.68 16.90 -27.69
N ASN A 194 8.00 16.44 -28.75
CA ASN A 194 8.27 15.20 -29.46
C ASN A 194 8.25 13.96 -28.56
N CYS A 195 7.38 13.94 -27.55
CA CYS A 195 7.25 12.82 -26.61
C CYS A 195 6.93 11.46 -27.28
N PRO A 196 6.19 11.38 -28.40
CA PRO A 196 5.96 10.09 -29.07
C PRO A 196 7.23 9.41 -29.61
N ALA A 197 8.30 10.17 -29.90
CA ALA A 197 9.59 9.62 -30.32
C ALA A 197 10.51 9.29 -29.13
N LYS A 198 10.17 9.80 -27.94
CA LYS A 198 10.89 9.61 -26.68
C LYS A 198 10.33 8.45 -25.87
N ARG A 199 9.02 8.19 -25.96
CA ARG A 199 8.37 7.12 -25.20
C ARG A 199 9.06 5.75 -25.39
N GLY A 200 9.33 5.05 -24.30
CA GLY A 200 9.93 3.71 -24.31
C GLY A 200 11.40 3.72 -24.78
N ASN A 201 12.10 4.83 -24.58
CA ASN A 201 13.54 4.95 -24.80
C ASN A 201 14.36 4.64 -23.52
N PHE A 202 13.68 4.26 -22.42
CA PHE A 202 14.24 3.93 -21.12
C PHE A 202 14.93 5.11 -20.41
N ARG A 203 14.61 6.34 -20.81
CA ARG A 203 15.06 7.58 -20.18
C ARG A 203 13.82 8.38 -19.79
N CYS A 204 13.71 8.80 -18.54
CA CYS A 204 12.62 9.70 -18.16
C CYS A 204 12.88 11.12 -18.70
N ASP A 205 12.22 11.49 -19.79
CA ASP A 205 12.15 12.86 -20.29
C ASP A 205 11.12 13.66 -19.46
N GLU A 206 11.60 14.51 -18.53
CA GLU A 206 10.74 15.23 -17.57
C GLU A 206 9.63 16.06 -18.25
N GLU A 207 9.90 16.62 -19.43
CA GLU A 207 8.91 17.36 -20.20
C GLU A 207 7.80 16.49 -20.82
N CYS A 208 7.97 15.16 -20.76
CA CYS A 208 7.03 14.12 -21.17
C CYS A 208 6.43 13.36 -19.98
N ASN A 209 6.75 13.76 -18.75
CA ASN A 209 6.24 13.17 -17.51
C ASN A 209 4.86 13.73 -17.13
N THR A 210 3.87 13.53 -17.99
CA THR A 210 2.47 13.89 -17.72
C THR A 210 1.55 12.76 -18.14
N TYR A 211 0.35 12.70 -17.55
CA TYR A 211 -0.66 11.72 -17.90
C TYR A 211 -1.02 11.77 -19.40
N ALA A 212 -1.07 12.97 -20.00
CA ALA A 212 -1.36 13.14 -21.42
C ALA A 212 -0.25 12.62 -22.36
N CYS A 213 1.00 12.56 -21.88
CA CYS A 213 2.14 12.03 -22.61
C CYS A 213 2.44 10.56 -22.26
N GLU A 214 1.49 9.85 -21.63
CA GLU A 214 1.65 8.46 -21.18
C GLU A 214 2.87 8.25 -20.27
N PHE A 215 3.23 9.26 -19.47
CA PHE A 215 4.41 9.27 -18.59
C PHE A 215 5.69 8.82 -19.31
N ASP A 216 5.90 9.35 -20.52
CA ASP A 216 7.00 8.99 -21.40
C ASP A 216 7.05 7.48 -21.74
N GLY A 217 5.89 6.90 -22.04
CA GLY A 217 5.78 5.45 -22.28
C GLY A 217 6.00 4.61 -21.02
N ASN A 218 5.76 5.21 -19.85
CA ASN A 218 6.09 4.71 -18.52
C ASN A 218 7.58 4.74 -18.16
N ASP A 219 8.45 5.37 -18.95
CA ASP A 219 9.85 5.58 -18.55
C ASP A 219 9.95 6.52 -17.32
N CYS A 220 8.93 7.34 -17.07
CA CYS A 220 8.80 8.20 -15.88
C CYS A 220 7.83 7.67 -14.81
N SER A 221 7.42 6.40 -14.89
CA SER A 221 6.38 5.84 -14.03
C SER A 221 6.78 5.86 -12.54
N LEU A 222 6.30 6.92 -11.87
CA LEU A 222 6.29 7.28 -10.43
C LEU A 222 6.69 8.74 -10.15
N GLY A 223 6.97 9.57 -11.16
CA GLY A 223 7.22 11.01 -10.95
C GLY A 223 8.56 11.33 -10.29
N ILE A 224 9.40 10.33 -10.07
CA ILE A 224 10.73 10.41 -9.47
C ILE A 224 11.67 9.74 -10.47
N ASN A 225 12.71 10.43 -10.92
CA ASN A 225 13.80 9.78 -11.66
C ASN A 225 14.53 8.86 -10.67
N PRO A 226 14.36 7.52 -10.74
CA PRO A 226 14.90 6.62 -9.75
C PRO A 226 16.44 6.52 -9.85
N TRP A 227 16.99 7.05 -10.93
CA TRP A 227 18.42 7.15 -11.22
C TRP A 227 19.02 8.49 -10.81
N ALA A 228 18.24 9.43 -10.24
CA ALA A 228 18.71 10.77 -9.90
C ALA A 228 19.95 10.77 -8.98
N ASN A 229 20.06 9.75 -8.12
CA ASN A 229 21.19 9.57 -7.22
C ASN A 229 22.26 8.60 -7.75
N CYS A 230 22.03 7.96 -8.91
CA CYS A 230 22.96 7.00 -9.50
C CYS A 230 24.19 7.75 -10.05
N THR A 231 25.35 7.53 -9.43
CA THR A 231 26.61 8.15 -9.83
C THR A 231 27.32 7.39 -10.96
N ALA A 232 26.95 6.15 -11.20
CA ALA A 232 27.45 5.36 -12.32
C ALA A 232 26.73 5.74 -13.63
N PRO A 233 27.45 5.99 -14.72
CA PRO A 233 26.85 6.43 -15.97
C PRO A 233 26.09 5.28 -16.65
N LYS A 234 24.95 5.59 -17.26
CA LYS A 234 24.20 4.69 -18.16
C LYS A 234 23.67 3.40 -17.52
N CYS A 235 23.49 3.35 -16.19
CA CYS A 235 22.90 2.16 -15.55
C CYS A 235 21.48 1.84 -15.99
N TRP A 236 20.74 2.81 -16.55
CA TRP A 236 19.45 2.56 -17.18
C TRP A 236 19.54 1.73 -18.48
N GLU A 237 20.70 1.68 -19.15
CA GLU A 237 20.90 0.92 -20.39
C GLU A 237 21.16 -0.59 -20.13
N VAL A 238 21.56 -0.94 -18.89
CA VAL A 238 21.94 -2.31 -18.47
C VAL A 238 21.04 -2.84 -17.34
N PHE A 239 20.03 -2.08 -16.93
CA PHE A 239 19.12 -2.48 -15.86
C PHE A 239 18.28 -3.70 -16.26
N MET A 240 18.40 -4.80 -15.52
CA MET A 240 17.63 -6.03 -15.72
C MET A 240 17.85 -6.66 -17.12
N ASP A 241 19.07 -6.53 -17.67
CA ASP A 241 19.46 -7.10 -18.96
C ASP A 241 19.94 -8.57 -18.86
N GLY A 242 20.04 -9.10 -17.63
CA GLY A 242 20.48 -10.46 -17.33
C GLY A 242 22.00 -10.61 -17.19
N VAL A 243 22.77 -9.52 -17.25
CA VAL A 243 24.21 -9.48 -17.05
C VAL A 243 24.51 -8.73 -15.76
N CYS A 244 25.39 -9.27 -14.91
CA CYS A 244 25.75 -8.57 -13.67
C CYS A 244 26.77 -7.44 -13.92
N ASN A 245 26.28 -6.22 -14.03
CA ASN A 245 27.02 -4.97 -14.13
C ASN A 245 27.30 -4.40 -12.73
N LYS A 246 28.44 -4.82 -12.16
CA LYS A 246 28.85 -4.48 -10.78
C LYS A 246 28.86 -2.99 -10.43
N GLU A 247 29.10 -2.12 -11.41
CA GLU A 247 29.08 -0.66 -11.25
C GLU A 247 27.67 -0.11 -11.03
N CYS A 248 26.65 -0.78 -11.56
CA CYS A 248 25.24 -0.47 -11.39
C CYS A 248 24.58 -1.23 -10.22
N ASN A 249 25.30 -2.21 -9.64
CA ASN A 249 24.84 -2.99 -8.50
C ASN A 249 25.00 -2.25 -7.15
N ASN A 250 24.29 -1.14 -6.99
CA ASN A 250 24.25 -0.38 -5.76
C ASN A 250 22.84 0.23 -5.55
N PRO A 251 22.49 0.67 -4.33
CA PRO A 251 21.15 1.19 -4.03
C PRO A 251 20.76 2.41 -4.88
N GLN A 252 21.73 3.28 -5.18
CA GLN A 252 21.50 4.48 -5.98
C GLN A 252 21.16 4.18 -7.43
N CYS A 253 21.60 3.02 -7.92
CA CYS A 253 21.41 2.52 -9.29
C CYS A 253 20.52 1.26 -9.32
N LEU A 254 19.64 1.11 -8.32
CA LEU A 254 18.60 0.07 -8.26
C LEU A 254 19.13 -1.38 -8.34
N PHE A 255 20.34 -1.62 -7.86
CA PHE A 255 20.97 -2.95 -7.83
C PHE A 255 20.99 -3.66 -9.18
N ASP A 256 21.16 -2.92 -10.29
CA ASP A 256 21.28 -3.49 -11.63
C ASP A 256 20.10 -4.41 -12.01
N GLY A 257 18.88 -4.03 -11.63
CA GLY A 257 17.69 -4.85 -11.90
C GLY A 257 17.68 -6.19 -11.17
N ARG A 258 18.60 -6.39 -10.22
CA ARG A 258 18.92 -7.65 -9.53
C ARG A 258 19.59 -8.71 -10.40
N ASP A 259 20.21 -8.35 -11.51
CA ASP A 259 21.00 -9.29 -12.33
C ASP A 259 22.25 -9.82 -11.62
N CYS A 260 22.75 -9.06 -10.65
CA CYS A 260 23.81 -9.48 -9.75
C CYS A 260 23.35 -10.32 -8.55
N GLU A 261 22.03 -10.45 -8.34
CA GLU A 261 21.48 -11.28 -7.29
C GLU A 261 21.76 -12.75 -7.65
N LYS A 262 22.53 -13.43 -6.80
CA LYS A 262 22.76 -14.86 -6.98
C LYS A 262 21.40 -15.54 -6.89
N THR A 263 21.01 -16.26 -7.94
CA THR A 263 19.82 -17.14 -7.90
C THR A 263 19.92 -18.01 -6.65
N LEU A 264 18.99 -17.81 -5.72
CA LEU A 264 18.91 -18.63 -4.52
C LEU A 264 18.79 -20.09 -4.95
N GLN A 265 19.56 -20.97 -4.30
CA GLN A 265 19.42 -22.41 -4.50
C GLN A 265 17.96 -22.77 -4.20
N PRO A 266 17.33 -23.66 -4.98
CA PRO A 266 15.97 -24.10 -4.70
C PRO A 266 15.87 -24.61 -3.25
N CYS A 267 14.78 -24.24 -2.58
CA CYS A 267 14.59 -24.46 -1.16
C CYS A 267 14.82 -25.92 -0.79
N ASN A 268 15.40 -26.17 0.38
CA ASN A 268 15.58 -27.53 0.86
C ASN A 268 14.20 -28.23 0.95
N PRO A 269 13.98 -29.37 0.26
CA PRO A 269 12.68 -30.05 0.19
C PRO A 269 12.08 -30.43 1.55
N VAL A 270 12.89 -30.40 2.61
CA VAL A 270 12.51 -30.69 4.01
C VAL A 270 11.71 -29.55 4.66
N TYR A 271 11.83 -28.30 4.20
CA TYR A 271 11.17 -27.11 4.79
C TYR A 271 9.97 -26.59 3.97
N ASP A 272 9.68 -27.24 2.85
CA ASP A 272 9.02 -26.66 1.68
C ASP A 272 7.48 -26.80 1.67
N ALA A 273 6.90 -27.66 2.53
CA ALA A 273 5.45 -27.93 2.49
C ALA A 273 4.58 -26.76 2.96
N TYR A 274 5.02 -26.04 4.01
CA TYR A 274 4.31 -24.88 4.53
C TYR A 274 4.50 -23.68 3.59
N CYS A 275 5.73 -23.45 3.11
CA CYS A 275 6.04 -22.30 2.25
C CYS A 275 5.38 -22.36 0.87
N GLN A 276 5.33 -23.53 0.22
CA GLN A 276 4.63 -23.65 -1.07
C GLN A 276 3.12 -23.34 -1.00
N LYS A 277 2.47 -23.65 0.12
CA LYS A 277 1.03 -23.42 0.29
C LYS A 277 0.71 -21.98 0.72
N HIS A 278 1.70 -21.30 1.28
CA HIS A 278 1.59 -19.96 1.83
C HIS A 278 2.32 -18.88 1.01
N TYR A 279 3.01 -19.28 -0.05
CA TYR A 279 3.62 -18.36 -1.02
C TYR A 279 2.56 -17.57 -1.78
N ALA A 280 2.74 -16.25 -1.87
CA ALA A 280 1.88 -15.32 -2.61
C ALA A 280 0.38 -15.34 -2.22
N ASN A 281 0.05 -15.78 -1.00
CA ASN A 281 -1.32 -15.78 -0.46
C ASN A 281 -1.78 -14.40 0.07
N GLY A 282 -0.93 -13.36 -0.02
CA GLY A 282 -1.18 -12.02 0.52
C GLY A 282 -0.93 -11.87 2.02
N LEU A 283 -0.34 -12.87 2.67
CA LEU A 283 0.04 -12.89 4.09
C LEU A 283 1.56 -13.05 4.22
N CYS A 284 2.14 -12.44 5.25
CA CYS A 284 3.57 -12.57 5.53
C CYS A 284 3.81 -13.76 6.46
N ASP A 285 4.18 -14.91 5.88
CA ASP A 285 4.41 -16.16 6.59
C ASP A 285 5.88 -16.28 7.06
N TYR A 286 6.18 -15.71 8.24
CA TYR A 286 7.55 -15.59 8.78
C TYR A 286 8.29 -16.92 8.98
N GLY A 287 7.59 -18.06 9.06
CA GLY A 287 8.20 -19.39 9.06
C GLY A 287 8.91 -19.75 7.76
N CYS A 288 8.67 -18.99 6.69
CA CYS A 288 9.27 -19.12 5.36
C CYS A 288 10.31 -18.06 5.05
N ASN A 289 10.54 -17.11 5.95
CA ASN A 289 11.44 -15.99 5.70
C ASN A 289 12.86 -16.33 6.21
N ASN A 290 13.58 -17.16 5.46
CA ASN A 290 14.99 -17.46 5.68
C ASN A 290 15.73 -17.47 4.34
N ALA A 291 17.07 -17.43 4.34
CA ALA A 291 17.83 -17.37 3.10
C ALA A 291 17.69 -18.62 2.20
N GLU A 292 17.11 -19.69 2.74
CA GLU A 292 16.85 -20.95 2.04
C GLU A 292 15.39 -21.11 1.54
N CYS A 293 14.47 -20.18 1.81
CA CYS A 293 13.04 -20.21 1.42
C CYS A 293 12.53 -18.85 0.92
#